data_AF-A0A3C0YW08-F1
#
_entry.id   AF-A0A3C0YW08-F1
#
_cell.length_a   1.000
_cell.length_b   1.000
_cell.length_c   1.000
_cell.angle_alpha   90.00
_cell.angle_beta   90.00
_cell.angle_gamma   90.00
#
_symmetry.space_group_name_H-M   'P 1'
#
loop_
_entity.id
_entity.type
_entity.pdbx_description
1 polymer ?
#
loop_
_entity_poly.entity_id
_entity_poly.type
_entity_poly.pdbx_seq_one_letter_code
_entity_poly.pdbx_strand_id
1 'polypeptide(L)'
;MRGNGADQTSVERSYESMTPMDPAIAEATLREVKQIFGQFGVTFFLRQGTCLSAIRENRFIPWDDDLDLGCVIGLHGFTEDQIEPVAAGFRDRGYYTSVEISENYVSVTMMKSYIRIDWTCYRIAGGNIVHFPGVPIPVRLLTQLKEIKFAGDTFFVPNPPEDYLAAKYGPDWMTPKNVGYEKDILAMIPDRPIEHHQSASGESPGPDSVRLRILDRHGEPVHGAMVRVAGYGRIETNAQGYVEFHLPDYPWYSLIITHGLHEEVLYQERLFRGTTYVYRPDPSITTGRFLALSEE
;
A
#
# COMPACT_ATOMS: atom_id res chain seq x y z
N MET A 1 -20.46 -12.87 -7.42
CA MET A 1 -20.44 -12.86 -8.90
C MET A 1 -18.99 -12.68 -9.37
N ARG A 2 -18.60 -13.15 -10.57
CA ARG A 2 -17.30 -12.76 -11.15
C ARG A 2 -17.47 -11.33 -11.67
N GLY A 3 -16.63 -10.39 -11.24
CA GLY A 3 -16.61 -9.02 -11.79
C GLY A 3 -16.31 -9.04 -13.29
N ASN A 4 -16.54 -7.93 -13.97
CA ASN A 4 -16.41 -7.79 -15.42
C ASN A 4 -14.99 -7.38 -15.87
N GLY A 5 -14.05 -7.20 -14.93
CA GLY A 5 -12.67 -6.78 -15.19
C GLY A 5 -12.46 -5.26 -15.22
N ALA A 6 -13.51 -4.48 -14.99
CA ALA A 6 -13.50 -3.01 -14.91
C ALA A 6 -14.61 -2.53 -13.96
N ASP A 7 -14.72 -3.16 -12.78
CA ASP A 7 -15.70 -2.82 -11.75
C ASP A 7 -15.13 -3.00 -10.33
N GLN A 8 -15.87 -2.53 -9.34
CA GLN A 8 -15.50 -2.66 -7.92
C GLN A 8 -15.33 -4.12 -7.50
N THR A 9 -16.15 -5.06 -7.98
CA THR A 9 -16.04 -6.48 -7.60
C THR A 9 -14.71 -7.07 -8.09
N SER A 10 -14.23 -6.66 -9.26
CA SER A 10 -12.91 -7.01 -9.76
C SER A 10 -11.77 -6.41 -8.93
N VAL A 11 -11.94 -5.18 -8.44
CA VAL A 11 -10.97 -4.54 -7.50
C VAL A 11 -10.90 -5.29 -6.19
N GLU A 12 -12.04 -5.57 -5.54
CA GLU A 12 -12.04 -6.30 -4.26
C GLU A 12 -11.38 -7.66 -4.39
N ARG A 13 -11.72 -8.38 -5.47
CA ARG A 13 -11.10 -9.68 -5.76
C ARG A 13 -9.59 -9.58 -5.95
N SER A 14 -9.07 -8.53 -6.58
CA SER A 14 -7.63 -8.44 -6.81
C SER A 14 -6.85 -8.24 -5.52
N TYR A 15 -7.43 -7.60 -4.50
CA TYR A 15 -6.83 -7.54 -3.16
C TYR A 15 -6.89 -8.88 -2.43
N GLU A 16 -7.97 -9.66 -2.61
CA GLU A 16 -8.10 -10.98 -1.98
C GLU A 16 -7.18 -12.04 -2.59
N SER A 17 -7.05 -12.06 -3.93
CA SER A 17 -6.37 -13.14 -4.64
C SER A 17 -4.94 -12.82 -5.08
N MET A 18 -4.56 -11.54 -5.08
CA MET A 18 -3.24 -11.04 -5.53
C MET A 18 -2.74 -11.76 -6.79
N THR A 19 -3.63 -11.92 -7.77
CA THR A 19 -3.35 -12.74 -8.93
C THR A 19 -2.38 -12.01 -9.84
N PRO A 20 -1.25 -12.63 -10.24
CA PRO A 20 -0.28 -11.96 -11.09
C PRO A 20 -0.89 -11.46 -12.39
N MET A 21 -0.44 -10.30 -12.83
CA MET A 21 -0.88 -9.71 -14.09
C MET A 21 -0.44 -10.56 -15.28
N ASP A 22 -1.27 -10.59 -16.32
CA ASP A 22 -0.80 -10.98 -17.65
C ASP A 22 0.14 -9.88 -18.20
N PRO A 23 1.42 -10.17 -18.50
CA PRO A 23 2.37 -9.14 -18.92
C PRO A 23 1.99 -8.40 -20.19
N ALA A 24 1.32 -9.07 -21.14
CA ALA A 24 0.92 -8.44 -22.40
C ALA A 24 -0.27 -7.48 -22.19
N ILE A 25 -1.21 -7.86 -21.31
CA ILE A 25 -2.31 -6.98 -20.92
C ILE A 25 -1.78 -5.80 -20.11
N ALA A 26 -0.84 -6.02 -19.18
CA ALA A 26 -0.19 -4.97 -18.40
C ALA A 26 0.56 -3.97 -19.29
N GLU A 27 1.33 -4.45 -20.29
CA GLU A 27 2.00 -3.58 -21.27
C GLU A 27 1.00 -2.71 -22.04
N ALA A 28 -0.05 -3.33 -22.61
CA ALA A 28 -1.06 -2.59 -23.35
C ALA A 28 -1.78 -1.56 -22.48
N THR A 29 -2.09 -1.92 -21.23
CA THR A 29 -2.75 -1.05 -20.25
C THR A 29 -1.86 0.13 -19.89
N LEU A 30 -0.57 -0.10 -19.59
CA LEU A 30 0.37 0.97 -19.22
C LEU A 30 0.56 1.98 -20.36
N ARG A 31 0.55 1.53 -21.61
CA ARG A 31 0.60 2.42 -22.78
C ARG A 31 -0.69 3.21 -22.99
N GLU A 32 -1.85 2.60 -22.77
CA GLU A 32 -3.14 3.32 -22.82
C GLU A 32 -3.21 4.39 -21.72
N VAL A 33 -2.80 4.04 -20.50
CA VAL A 33 -2.71 4.97 -19.37
C VAL A 33 -1.84 6.17 -19.71
N LYS A 34 -0.66 5.95 -20.30
CA LYS A 34 0.21 7.04 -20.77
C LYS A 34 -0.49 7.95 -21.79
N GLN A 35 -1.25 7.38 -22.73
CA GLN A 35 -2.00 8.16 -23.71
C GLN A 35 -3.08 9.02 -23.04
N ILE A 36 -3.81 8.46 -22.07
CA ILE A 36 -4.86 9.18 -21.33
C ILE A 36 -4.22 10.32 -20.52
N PHE A 37 -3.19 10.05 -19.72
CA PHE A 37 -2.48 11.11 -18.99
C PHE A 37 -1.94 12.21 -19.90
N GLY A 38 -1.40 11.85 -21.06
CA GLY A 38 -0.92 12.82 -22.06
C GLY A 38 -2.02 13.76 -22.58
N GLN A 39 -3.28 13.31 -22.68
CA GLN A 39 -4.41 14.17 -23.08
C GLN A 39 -4.76 15.22 -22.04
N PHE A 40 -4.43 14.96 -20.77
CA PHE A 40 -4.62 15.89 -19.66
C PHE A 40 -3.34 16.67 -19.29
N GLY A 41 -2.25 16.47 -20.05
CA GLY A 41 -0.95 17.09 -19.75
C GLY A 41 -0.31 16.59 -18.44
N VAL A 42 -0.69 15.40 -17.97
CA VAL A 42 -0.18 14.84 -16.71
C VAL A 42 1.15 14.13 -16.95
N THR A 43 2.18 14.57 -16.25
CA THR A 43 3.45 13.84 -16.13
C THR A 43 3.41 12.94 -14.91
N PHE A 44 3.45 11.62 -15.12
CA PHE A 44 3.48 10.61 -14.06
C PHE A 44 4.81 9.84 -14.09
N PHE A 45 5.14 9.19 -12.99
CA PHE A 45 6.29 8.29 -12.87
C PHE A 45 5.85 6.88 -12.45
N LEU A 46 6.61 5.87 -12.87
CA LEU A 46 6.47 4.51 -12.36
C LEU A 46 6.99 4.50 -10.92
N ARG A 47 6.21 3.93 -9.99
CA ARG A 47 6.58 3.77 -8.57
C ARG A 47 6.58 2.29 -8.19
N GLN A 48 7.01 2.05 -6.95
CA GLN A 48 7.06 0.76 -6.27
C GLN A 48 7.33 -0.43 -7.21
N GLY A 49 6.42 -1.42 -7.32
CA GLY A 49 6.65 -2.68 -8.02
C GLY A 49 6.96 -2.46 -9.50
N THR A 50 6.23 -1.57 -10.15
CA THR A 50 6.43 -1.24 -11.56
C THR A 50 7.76 -0.53 -11.83
N CYS A 51 8.21 0.37 -10.94
CA CYS A 51 9.54 0.96 -11.05
C CYS A 51 10.64 -0.08 -10.82
N LEU A 52 10.46 -0.94 -9.82
CA LEU A 52 11.41 -2.00 -9.49
C LEU A 52 11.56 -2.96 -10.68
N SER A 53 10.46 -3.37 -11.29
CA SER A 53 10.44 -4.27 -12.44
C SER A 53 11.15 -3.64 -13.65
N ALA A 54 10.89 -2.36 -13.90
CA ALA A 54 11.51 -1.63 -15.01
C ALA A 54 13.03 -1.50 -14.86
N ILE A 55 13.52 -1.25 -13.65
CA ILE A 55 14.94 -0.99 -13.38
C ILE A 55 15.74 -2.27 -13.17
N ARG A 56 15.22 -3.23 -12.40
CA ARG A 56 15.93 -4.46 -12.04
C ARG A 56 15.83 -5.53 -13.12
N GLU A 57 14.63 -5.76 -13.64
CA GLU A 57 14.35 -6.90 -14.52
C GLU A 57 14.23 -6.49 -16.00
N ASN A 58 13.94 -5.22 -16.27
CA ASN A 58 13.54 -4.71 -17.58
C ASN A 58 12.37 -5.51 -18.21
N ARG A 59 11.47 -6.00 -17.35
CA ARG A 59 10.21 -6.70 -17.65
C ARG A 59 9.32 -6.67 -16.40
N PHE A 60 8.03 -6.93 -16.54
CA PHE A 60 7.15 -7.11 -15.37
C PHE A 60 7.63 -8.26 -14.49
N ILE A 61 7.51 -8.09 -13.17
CA ILE A 61 7.84 -9.15 -12.21
C ILE A 61 6.76 -10.25 -12.32
N PRO A 62 7.13 -11.55 -12.41
CA PRO A 62 6.16 -12.61 -12.71
C PRO A 62 5.06 -12.82 -11.67
N TRP A 63 5.23 -12.29 -10.47
CA TRP A 63 4.28 -12.37 -9.36
C TRP A 63 3.67 -11.02 -8.98
N ASP A 64 3.96 -9.95 -9.73
CA ASP A 64 3.35 -8.63 -9.52
C ASP A 64 1.88 -8.66 -9.96
N ASP A 65 0.99 -8.09 -9.16
CA ASP A 65 -0.46 -8.15 -9.34
C ASP A 65 -1.09 -6.81 -9.76
N ASP A 66 -0.32 -5.73 -9.81
CA ASP A 66 -0.80 -4.40 -10.21
C ASP A 66 0.24 -3.49 -10.91
N LEU A 67 -0.27 -2.37 -11.42
CA LEU A 67 0.55 -1.28 -11.95
C LEU A 67 0.57 -0.10 -10.99
N ASP A 68 1.77 0.40 -10.74
CA ASP A 68 2.06 1.38 -9.72
C ASP A 68 2.50 2.71 -10.32
N LEU A 69 1.66 3.75 -10.17
CA LEU A 69 1.84 5.05 -10.82
C LEU A 69 1.79 6.21 -9.83
N GLY A 70 2.63 7.21 -10.03
CA GLY A 70 2.78 8.33 -9.12
C GLY A 70 2.71 9.69 -9.80
N CYS A 71 2.04 10.63 -9.15
CA CYS A 71 2.16 12.08 -9.39
C CYS A 71 2.47 12.78 -8.07
N VAL A 72 3.09 13.96 -8.12
CA VAL A 72 3.29 14.81 -6.93
C VAL A 72 2.58 16.13 -7.15
N ILE A 73 1.64 16.46 -6.27
CA ILE A 73 0.89 17.71 -6.31
C ILE A 73 1.88 18.87 -6.12
N GLY A 74 1.90 19.80 -7.08
CA GLY A 74 2.80 20.94 -7.12
C GLY A 74 4.11 20.71 -7.89
N LEU A 75 4.38 19.50 -8.40
CA LEU A 75 5.50 19.23 -9.31
C LEU A 75 5.01 18.94 -10.73
N HIS A 76 5.88 19.18 -11.72
CA HIS A 76 5.62 18.86 -13.14
C HIS A 76 4.32 19.45 -13.70
N GLY A 77 3.85 20.57 -13.12
CA GLY A 77 2.59 21.21 -13.49
C GLY A 77 1.33 20.47 -13.01
N PHE A 78 1.46 19.41 -12.21
CA PHE A 78 0.33 18.64 -11.69
C PHE A 78 -0.28 19.29 -10.45
N THR A 79 -1.60 19.47 -10.44
CA THR A 79 -2.35 20.06 -9.33
C THR A 79 -3.48 19.15 -8.87
N GLU A 80 -3.93 19.33 -7.63
CA GLU A 80 -4.94 18.46 -7.01
C GLU A 80 -6.31 18.52 -7.71
N ASP A 81 -6.67 19.68 -8.29
CA ASP A 81 -7.90 19.88 -9.06
C ASP A 81 -7.91 19.12 -10.41
N GLN A 82 -6.76 18.63 -10.88
CA GLN A 82 -6.71 17.77 -12.08
C GLN A 82 -7.11 16.31 -11.79
N ILE A 83 -7.12 15.87 -10.54
CA ILE A 83 -7.33 14.45 -10.19
C ILE A 83 -8.67 13.93 -10.72
N GLU A 84 -9.77 14.61 -10.37
CA GLU A 84 -11.12 14.19 -10.78
C GLU A 84 -11.35 14.28 -12.29
N PRO A 85 -10.97 15.37 -13.00
CA PRO A 85 -11.03 15.42 -14.46
C PRO A 85 -10.29 14.26 -15.15
N VAL A 86 -9.11 13.91 -14.66
CA VAL A 86 -8.31 12.80 -15.21
C VAL A 86 -8.98 11.46 -14.91
N ALA A 87 -9.43 11.24 -13.67
CA ALA A 87 -10.17 10.03 -13.29
C ALA A 87 -11.47 9.87 -14.10
N ALA A 88 -12.16 10.97 -14.41
CA ALA A 88 -13.30 10.98 -15.32
C ALA A 88 -12.89 10.57 -16.75
N GLY A 89 -11.77 11.08 -17.26
CA GLY A 89 -11.21 10.66 -18.56
C GLY A 89 -10.87 9.17 -18.63
N PHE A 90 -10.42 8.57 -17.52
CA PHE A 90 -10.27 7.11 -17.40
C PHE A 90 -11.62 6.39 -17.46
N ARG A 91 -12.64 6.87 -16.75
CA ARG A 91 -14.00 6.29 -16.82
C ARG A 91 -14.59 6.35 -18.23
N ASP A 92 -14.40 7.45 -18.95
CA ASP A 92 -14.81 7.59 -20.36
C ASP A 92 -14.12 6.57 -21.30
N ARG A 93 -12.98 6.01 -20.87
CA ARG A 93 -12.23 4.95 -21.54
C ARG A 93 -12.51 3.55 -20.98
N GLY A 94 -13.56 3.41 -20.18
CA GLY A 94 -14.04 2.13 -19.66
C GLY A 94 -13.24 1.60 -18.47
N TYR A 95 -12.50 2.45 -17.77
CA TYR A 95 -11.91 2.08 -16.48
C TYR A 95 -12.94 2.25 -15.36
N TYR A 96 -12.92 1.36 -14.38
CA TYR A 96 -13.43 1.68 -13.06
C TYR A 96 -12.41 2.58 -12.35
N THR A 97 -12.89 3.55 -11.56
CA THR A 97 -12.06 4.40 -10.70
C THR A 97 -12.72 4.54 -9.32
N SER A 98 -11.90 4.49 -8.27
CA SER A 98 -12.29 4.78 -6.88
C SER A 98 -11.27 5.73 -6.28
N VAL A 99 -11.75 6.80 -5.64
CA VAL A 99 -10.91 7.84 -5.06
C VAL A 99 -10.95 7.74 -3.55
N GLU A 100 -9.77 7.64 -2.94
CA GLU A 100 -9.58 7.65 -1.48
C GLU A 100 -8.66 8.81 -1.10
N ILE A 101 -9.10 9.65 -0.18
CA ILE A 101 -8.33 10.81 0.27
C ILE A 101 -7.70 10.48 1.61
N SER A 102 -6.38 10.64 1.70
CA SER A 102 -5.63 10.60 2.95
C SER A 102 -4.98 11.96 3.21
N GLU A 103 -4.35 12.12 4.38
CA GLU A 103 -3.54 13.30 4.69
C GLU A 103 -2.39 13.49 3.68
N ASN A 104 -1.65 12.42 3.38
CA ASN A 104 -0.39 12.49 2.63
C ASN A 104 -0.57 12.36 1.11
N TYR A 105 -1.71 11.86 0.64
CA TYR A 105 -1.97 11.65 -0.78
C TYR A 105 -3.45 11.45 -1.08
N VAL A 106 -3.82 11.58 -2.35
CA VAL A 106 -5.07 11.07 -2.90
C VAL A 106 -4.75 9.81 -3.71
N SER A 107 -5.37 8.69 -3.36
CA SER A 107 -5.24 7.44 -4.11
C SER A 107 -6.40 7.31 -5.10
N VAL A 108 -6.09 6.94 -6.34
CA VAL A 108 -7.08 6.58 -7.35
C VAL A 108 -6.82 5.14 -7.76
N THR A 109 -7.57 4.21 -7.18
CA THR A 109 -7.55 2.81 -7.59
C THR A 109 -8.34 2.68 -8.89
N MET A 110 -7.72 2.12 -9.92
CA MET A 110 -8.33 1.91 -11.22
C MET A 110 -8.31 0.44 -11.61
N MET A 111 -9.26 0.03 -12.43
CA MET A 111 -9.36 -1.34 -12.91
C MET A 111 -9.88 -1.38 -14.34
N LYS A 112 -9.16 -2.10 -15.19
CA LYS A 112 -9.60 -2.45 -16.55
C LYS A 112 -8.90 -3.73 -17.00
N SER A 113 -9.62 -4.58 -17.72
CA SER A 113 -9.10 -5.87 -18.20
C SER A 113 -8.46 -6.74 -17.11
N TYR A 114 -8.99 -6.66 -15.87
CA TYR A 114 -8.44 -7.34 -14.68
C TYR A 114 -7.03 -6.90 -14.27
N ILE A 115 -6.54 -5.76 -14.77
CA ILE A 115 -5.32 -5.11 -14.29
C ILE A 115 -5.71 -4.03 -13.28
N ARG A 116 -5.32 -4.23 -12.01
CA ARG A 116 -5.40 -3.18 -10.99
C ARG A 116 -4.30 -2.15 -11.26
N ILE A 117 -4.63 -0.88 -11.08
CA ILE A 117 -3.67 0.22 -11.20
C ILE A 117 -3.86 1.12 -9.98
N ASP A 118 -2.78 1.32 -9.24
CA ASP A 118 -2.76 2.25 -8.13
C ASP A 118 -2.08 3.55 -8.57
N TRP A 119 -2.90 4.54 -8.92
CA TRP A 119 -2.44 5.89 -9.22
C TRP A 119 -2.48 6.74 -7.96
N THR A 120 -1.31 7.04 -7.40
CA THR A 120 -1.19 7.84 -6.16
C THR A 120 -0.73 9.27 -6.47
N CYS A 121 -1.49 10.24 -5.97
CA CYS A 121 -1.21 11.67 -6.07
C CYS A 121 -0.68 12.20 -4.73
N TYR A 122 0.64 12.33 -4.60
CA TYR A 122 1.30 12.64 -3.34
C TYR A 122 1.29 14.13 -2.99
N ARG A 123 1.09 14.44 -1.71
CA ARG A 123 1.37 15.75 -1.12
C ARG A 123 2.77 15.77 -0.51
N ILE A 124 3.42 16.93 -0.58
CA ILE A 124 4.76 17.12 -0.01
C ILE A 124 4.62 17.55 1.46
N ALA A 125 5.21 16.77 2.36
CA ALA A 125 5.30 17.09 3.78
C ALA A 125 6.74 16.96 4.26
N GLY A 126 7.30 18.02 4.85
CA GLY A 126 8.66 18.01 5.40
C GLY A 126 9.75 17.59 4.40
N GLY A 127 9.61 17.95 3.13
CA GLY A 127 10.56 17.60 2.07
C GLY A 127 10.46 16.16 1.55
N ASN A 128 9.42 15.41 1.95
CA ASN A 128 9.17 14.04 1.54
C ASN A 128 7.75 13.88 0.98
N ILE A 129 7.56 12.84 0.16
CA ILE A 129 6.26 12.18 0.00
C ILE A 129 6.25 10.92 0.85
N VAL A 130 5.08 10.39 1.18
CA VAL A 130 4.96 9.18 2.00
C VAL A 130 4.37 8.05 1.16
N HIS A 131 5.19 7.04 0.89
CA HIS A 131 4.73 5.80 0.25
C HIS A 131 4.14 4.86 1.31
N PHE A 132 3.05 4.16 1.00
CA PHE A 132 2.54 3.10 1.85
C PHE A 132 3.66 2.07 2.19
N PRO A 133 3.77 1.59 3.45
CA PRO A 133 2.88 1.86 4.59
C PRO A 133 3.33 2.99 5.52
N GLY A 134 4.11 3.95 5.02
CA GLY A 134 4.66 5.05 5.83
C GLY A 134 6.13 5.38 5.52
N VAL A 135 6.65 4.90 4.39
CA VAL A 135 8.05 5.10 3.99
C VAL A 135 8.23 6.52 3.44
N PRO A 136 9.04 7.38 4.06
CA PRO A 136 9.34 8.70 3.53
C PRO A 136 10.26 8.58 2.31
N ILE A 137 9.81 9.10 1.17
CA ILE A 137 10.60 9.21 -0.05
C ILE A 137 10.96 10.69 -0.25
N PRO A 138 12.25 11.03 -0.29
CA PRO A 138 12.65 12.42 -0.46
C PRO A 138 12.23 13.01 -1.80
N VAL A 139 11.58 14.18 -1.76
CA VAL A 139 11.07 14.86 -2.96
C VAL A 139 12.16 15.20 -3.97
N ARG A 140 13.41 15.37 -3.53
CA ARG A 140 14.55 15.61 -4.44
C ARG A 140 14.72 14.52 -5.51
N LEU A 141 14.24 13.30 -5.25
CA LEU A 141 14.29 12.19 -6.21
C LEU A 141 13.21 12.31 -7.30
N LEU A 142 12.27 13.24 -7.14
CA LEU A 142 11.08 13.40 -7.96
C LEU A 142 11.03 14.75 -8.66
N THR A 143 11.92 15.70 -8.32
CA THR A 143 11.97 17.03 -8.94
C THR A 143 12.45 16.99 -10.39
N GLN A 144 13.33 16.06 -10.74
CA GLN A 144 13.81 15.83 -12.11
C GLN A 144 13.74 14.35 -12.43
N LEU A 145 12.62 13.91 -13.00
CA LEU A 145 12.41 12.51 -13.33
C LEU A 145 13.39 12.04 -14.41
N LYS A 146 13.79 10.76 -14.34
CA LYS A 146 14.64 10.11 -15.33
C LYS A 146 13.77 9.38 -16.33
N GLU A 147 14.06 9.59 -17.62
CA GLU A 147 13.41 8.87 -18.71
C GLU A 147 14.06 7.49 -18.93
N ILE A 148 13.25 6.45 -19.10
CA ILE A 148 13.69 5.07 -19.38
C ILE A 148 12.82 4.42 -20.47
N LYS A 149 13.36 3.38 -21.13
CA LYS A 149 12.56 2.50 -22.00
C LYS A 149 12.03 1.32 -21.20
N PHE A 150 10.73 1.06 -21.30
CA PHE A 150 10.06 -0.06 -20.65
C PHE A 150 8.74 -0.36 -21.37
N ALA A 151 8.29 -1.62 -21.36
CA ALA A 151 6.97 -2.01 -21.92
C ALA A 151 6.70 -1.44 -23.34
N GLY A 152 7.71 -1.52 -24.23
CA GLY A 152 7.62 -1.06 -25.62
C GLY A 152 7.52 0.47 -25.82
N ASP A 153 7.63 1.27 -24.77
CA ASP A 153 7.51 2.73 -24.80
C ASP A 153 8.54 3.38 -23.88
N THR A 154 8.39 4.67 -23.62
CA THR A 154 9.25 5.48 -22.77
C THR A 154 8.48 6.01 -21.56
N PHE A 155 9.04 5.88 -20.37
CA PHE A 155 8.38 6.25 -19.11
C PHE A 155 9.34 7.01 -18.19
N PHE A 156 8.77 7.70 -17.22
CA PHE A 156 9.54 8.37 -16.17
C PHE A 156 9.65 7.49 -14.92
N VAL A 157 10.80 7.58 -14.27
CA VAL A 157 11.07 7.02 -12.94
C VAL A 157 11.72 8.09 -12.06
N PRO A 158 11.74 7.90 -10.74
CA PRO A 158 12.54 8.72 -9.83
C PRO A 158 14.03 8.73 -10.22
N ASN A 159 14.75 9.77 -9.81
CA ASN A 159 16.13 10.02 -10.23
C ASN A 159 17.07 10.34 -9.05
N PRO A 160 18.14 9.57 -8.83
CA PRO A 160 18.43 8.29 -9.50
C PRO A 160 17.46 7.20 -9.02
N PRO A 161 17.04 6.27 -9.91
CA PRO A 161 16.08 5.24 -9.56
C PRO A 161 16.62 4.26 -8.51
N GLU A 162 17.94 4.04 -8.47
CA GLU A 162 18.60 3.16 -7.51
C GLU A 162 18.45 3.70 -6.07
N ASP A 163 18.62 5.01 -5.87
CA ASP A 163 18.43 5.64 -4.55
C ASP A 163 16.96 5.57 -4.12
N TYR A 164 16.04 5.73 -5.06
CA TYR A 164 14.61 5.59 -4.78
C TYR A 164 14.24 4.16 -4.39
N LEU A 165 14.72 3.16 -5.11
CA LEU A 165 14.45 1.75 -4.81
C LEU A 165 15.11 1.33 -3.50
N ALA A 166 16.32 1.80 -3.21
CA ALA A 166 16.96 1.58 -1.91
C ALA A 166 16.18 2.26 -0.76
N ALA A 167 15.65 3.47 -0.97
CA ALA A 167 14.80 4.14 0.02
C ALA A 167 13.47 3.41 0.26
N LYS A 168 12.87 2.84 -0.79
CA LYS A 168 11.57 2.15 -0.70
C LYS A 168 11.69 0.72 -0.15
N TYR A 169 12.67 -0.05 -0.61
CA TYR A 169 12.77 -1.50 -0.36
C TYR A 169 13.98 -1.88 0.52
N GLY A 170 14.85 -0.93 0.86
CA GLY A 170 16.04 -1.18 1.66
C GLY A 170 17.25 -1.59 0.82
N PRO A 171 18.39 -1.88 1.47
CA PRO A 171 19.66 -2.15 0.78
C PRO A 171 19.62 -3.40 -0.12
N ASP A 172 18.75 -4.35 0.19
CA ASP A 172 18.64 -5.64 -0.52
C ASP A 172 17.64 -5.60 -1.69
N TRP A 173 17.23 -4.42 -2.17
CA TRP A 173 16.22 -4.26 -3.23
C TRP A 173 16.58 -4.97 -4.56
N MET A 174 17.87 -5.19 -4.79
CA MET A 174 18.39 -5.95 -5.95
C MET A 174 18.15 -7.45 -5.84
N THR A 175 17.83 -7.99 -4.67
CA THR A 175 17.49 -9.40 -4.49
C THR A 175 16.01 -9.61 -4.80
N PRO A 176 15.65 -10.44 -5.79
CA PRO A 176 14.25 -10.74 -6.06
C PRO A 176 13.60 -11.47 -4.87
N LYS A 177 12.52 -10.90 -4.36
CA LYS A 177 11.70 -11.46 -3.28
C LYS A 177 10.25 -11.50 -3.76
N ASN A 178 9.64 -12.69 -3.74
CA ASN A 178 8.19 -12.84 -3.91
C ASN A 178 7.47 -12.56 -2.58
N VAL A 179 8.04 -13.07 -1.49
CA VAL A 179 7.56 -12.85 -0.13
C VAL A 179 8.71 -12.44 0.78
N GLY A 180 8.39 -11.78 1.89
CA GLY A 180 9.34 -11.35 2.92
C GLY A 180 9.95 -9.97 2.70
N TYR A 181 9.71 -9.33 1.55
CA TYR A 181 10.13 -7.95 1.30
C TYR A 181 9.39 -6.95 2.22
N GLU A 182 8.19 -7.32 2.67
CA GLU A 182 7.34 -6.55 3.58
C GLU A 182 8.05 -6.26 4.90
N LYS A 183 8.80 -7.25 5.40
CA LYS A 183 9.58 -7.13 6.63
C LYS A 183 10.71 -6.11 6.49
N ASP A 184 11.41 -6.11 5.35
CA ASP A 184 12.48 -5.15 5.07
C ASP A 184 11.92 -3.72 5.03
N ILE A 185 10.77 -3.54 4.36
CA ILE A 185 10.07 -2.26 4.29
C ILE A 185 9.69 -1.78 5.70
N LEU A 186 9.07 -2.64 6.49
CA LEU A 186 8.59 -2.27 7.83
C LEU A 186 9.71 -2.00 8.83
N ALA A 187 10.88 -2.60 8.64
CA ALA A 187 12.07 -2.36 9.47
C ALA A 187 12.64 -0.95 9.26
N MET A 188 12.40 -0.32 8.11
CA MET A 188 12.86 1.04 7.82
C MET A 188 11.94 2.14 8.35
N ILE A 189 10.70 1.81 8.67
CA ILE A 189 9.71 2.79 9.14
C ILE A 189 9.94 3.05 10.63
N PRO A 190 10.20 4.29 11.06
CA PRO A 190 10.38 4.59 12.48
C PRO A 190 9.05 4.47 13.22
N ASP A 191 9.12 4.08 14.50
CA ASP A 191 7.97 4.22 15.40
C ASP A 191 7.77 5.69 15.77
N ARG A 192 6.52 6.13 15.84
CA ARG A 192 6.19 7.41 16.48
C ARG A 192 6.04 7.17 17.99
N PRO A 193 6.46 8.12 18.84
CA PRO A 193 6.15 8.07 20.26
C PRO A 193 4.62 8.06 20.43
N ILE A 194 4.06 7.06 21.11
CA ILE A 194 2.63 6.99 21.38
C ILE A 194 2.32 7.85 22.60
N GLU A 195 1.33 8.73 22.50
CA GLU A 195 0.64 9.27 23.68
C GLU A 195 -0.21 8.13 24.28
N HIS A 196 0.29 7.50 25.34
CA HIS A 196 -0.33 6.33 25.95
C HIS A 196 -1.73 6.66 26.52
N HIS A 197 -2.77 6.14 25.88
CA HIS A 197 -4.09 6.00 26.49
C HIS A 197 -4.55 4.55 26.39
N GLN A 198 -4.03 3.69 27.28
CA GLN A 198 -4.64 2.38 27.49
C GLN A 198 -5.92 2.58 28.31
N SER A 199 -7.08 2.43 27.67
CA SER A 199 -8.34 2.29 28.40
C SER A 199 -8.32 0.94 29.11
N ALA A 200 -8.11 0.96 30.42
CA ALA A 200 -8.42 -0.17 31.27
C ALA A 200 -9.93 -0.42 31.20
N SER A 201 -10.33 -1.64 30.82
CA SER A 201 -11.65 -2.24 31.08
C SER A 201 -12.87 -2.00 30.15
N GLY A 202 -12.72 -1.44 28.94
CA GLY A 202 -13.86 -1.36 28.00
C GLY A 202 -14.13 -2.65 27.20
N GLU A 203 -15.40 -3.07 27.07
CA GLU A 203 -15.82 -4.16 26.17
C GLU A 203 -15.86 -3.76 24.69
N SER A 204 -15.85 -2.46 24.38
CA SER A 204 -15.88 -1.93 23.01
C SER A 204 -14.83 -0.82 22.81
N PRO A 205 -14.24 -0.70 21.60
CA PRO A 205 -13.38 0.43 21.25
C PRO A 205 -14.11 1.75 21.44
N GLY A 206 -13.36 2.80 21.79
CA GLY A 206 -13.86 4.16 21.61
C GLY A 206 -14.26 4.42 20.14
N PRO A 207 -15.14 5.40 19.88
CA PRO A 207 -15.59 5.71 18.51
C PRO A 207 -14.45 6.14 17.57
N ASP A 208 -13.33 6.61 18.12
CA ASP A 208 -12.16 7.09 17.37
C ASP A 208 -10.98 6.09 17.36
N SER A 209 -11.20 4.85 17.79
CA SER A 209 -10.14 3.85 17.92
C SER A 209 -10.45 2.56 17.16
N VAL A 210 -9.41 1.79 16.90
CA VAL A 210 -9.47 0.43 16.37
C VAL A 210 -8.96 -0.50 17.47
N ARG A 211 -9.72 -1.57 17.74
CA ARG A 211 -9.32 -2.59 18.71
C ARG A 211 -8.88 -3.87 18.03
N LEU A 212 -7.82 -4.48 18.52
CA LEU A 212 -7.30 -5.76 18.02
C LEU A 212 -7.26 -6.77 19.16
N ARG A 213 -7.76 -7.98 18.92
CA ARG A 213 -7.64 -9.15 19.80
C ARG A 213 -6.65 -10.13 19.22
N ILE A 214 -5.59 -10.45 19.96
CA ILE A 214 -4.55 -11.38 19.54
C ILE A 214 -4.80 -12.73 20.21
N LEU A 215 -5.04 -13.74 19.36
CA LEU A 215 -5.20 -15.13 19.79
C LEU A 215 -3.99 -15.97 19.36
N ASP A 216 -3.69 -17.03 20.10
CA ASP A 216 -2.72 -18.03 19.70
C ASP A 216 -3.33 -19.08 18.74
N ARG A 217 -2.54 -20.09 18.37
CA ARG A 217 -2.97 -21.20 17.50
C ARG A 217 -4.11 -22.07 18.09
N HIS A 218 -4.34 -22.00 19.39
CA HIS A 218 -5.41 -22.71 20.08
C HIS A 218 -6.67 -21.84 20.21
N GLY A 219 -6.62 -20.58 19.78
CA GLY A 219 -7.72 -19.62 19.93
C GLY A 219 -7.73 -18.94 21.30
N GLU A 220 -6.68 -19.09 22.10
CA GLU A 220 -6.59 -18.51 23.43
C GLU A 220 -6.01 -17.09 23.38
N PRO A 221 -6.50 -16.15 24.20
CA PRO A 221 -5.95 -14.80 24.24
C PRO A 221 -4.48 -14.75 24.65
N VAL A 222 -3.68 -13.96 23.93
CA VAL A 222 -2.26 -13.79 24.22
C VAL A 222 -2.04 -12.53 25.03
N HIS A 223 -1.66 -12.67 26.31
CA HIS A 223 -1.22 -11.56 27.15
C HIS A 223 0.23 -11.15 26.83
N GLY A 224 0.50 -9.85 26.72
CA GLY A 224 1.85 -9.33 26.44
C GLY A 224 2.34 -9.56 25.01
N ALA A 225 1.45 -9.83 24.05
CA ALA A 225 1.80 -9.78 22.65
C ALA A 225 2.06 -8.33 22.25
N MET A 226 3.20 -8.07 21.60
CA MET A 226 3.52 -6.77 21.05
C MET A 226 2.84 -6.63 19.68
N VAL A 227 2.00 -5.61 19.54
CA VAL A 227 1.39 -5.23 18.26
C VAL A 227 1.98 -3.91 17.84
N ARG A 228 2.55 -3.85 16.65
CA ARG A 228 3.09 -2.63 16.04
C ARG A 228 2.27 -2.27 14.82
N VAL A 229 1.83 -1.02 14.70
CA VAL A 229 1.23 -0.46 13.49
C VAL A 229 2.25 0.50 12.84
N ALA A 230 2.57 0.23 11.58
CA ALA A 230 3.58 0.98 10.82
C ALA A 230 3.30 2.49 10.84
N GLY A 231 4.26 3.28 11.32
CA GLY A 231 4.14 4.74 11.38
C GLY A 231 3.31 5.29 12.55
N TYR A 232 2.72 4.46 13.41
CA TYR A 232 1.92 4.89 14.57
C TYR A 232 2.52 4.45 15.91
N GLY A 233 3.10 3.25 15.98
CA GLY A 233 3.87 2.77 17.13
C GLY A 233 3.51 1.34 17.56
N ARG A 234 3.88 0.96 18.79
CA ARG A 234 3.71 -0.40 19.31
C ARG A 234 3.07 -0.43 20.70
N ILE A 235 2.17 -1.38 20.94
CA ILE A 235 1.42 -1.56 22.19
C ILE A 235 1.38 -3.05 22.56
N GLU A 236 1.51 -3.35 23.85
CA GLU A 236 1.33 -4.71 24.38
C GLU A 236 -0.14 -5.01 24.68
N THR A 237 -0.56 -6.24 24.40
CA THR A 237 -1.90 -6.72 24.76
C THR A 237 -2.12 -6.84 26.26
N ASN A 238 -3.34 -6.51 26.69
CA ASN A 238 -3.80 -6.77 28.05
C ASN A 238 -4.04 -8.27 28.32
N ALA A 239 -4.47 -8.63 29.53
CA ALA A 239 -4.69 -10.02 29.94
C ALA A 239 -5.73 -10.78 29.10
N GLN A 240 -6.61 -10.06 28.40
CA GLN A 240 -7.65 -10.61 27.52
C GLN A 240 -7.20 -10.59 26.04
N GLY A 241 -5.94 -10.27 25.76
CA GLY A 241 -5.37 -10.27 24.41
C GLY A 241 -5.68 -9.03 23.59
N TYR A 242 -6.18 -7.95 24.20
CA TYR A 242 -6.58 -6.75 23.46
C TYR A 242 -5.54 -5.63 23.45
N VAL A 243 -5.44 -4.93 22.33
CA VAL A 243 -4.82 -3.60 22.20
C VAL A 243 -5.79 -2.65 21.51
N GLU A 244 -5.58 -1.34 21.69
CA GLU A 244 -6.38 -0.29 21.07
C GLU A 244 -5.46 0.79 20.47
N PHE A 245 -5.73 1.19 19.23
CA PHE A 245 -5.00 2.24 18.51
C PHE A 245 -5.93 3.37 18.08
N HIS A 246 -5.45 4.61 18.19
CA HIS A 246 -6.09 5.76 17.55
C HIS A 246 -5.47 5.94 16.17
N LEU A 247 -6.21 5.54 15.13
CA LEU A 247 -5.75 5.57 13.74
C LEU A 247 -6.56 6.61 12.95
N PRO A 248 -5.98 7.28 11.93
CA PRO A 248 -6.73 8.18 11.07
C PRO A 248 -7.86 7.46 10.33
N ASP A 249 -8.80 8.22 9.78
CA ASP A 249 -9.86 7.65 8.94
C ASP A 249 -9.32 7.37 7.53
N TYR A 250 -8.54 6.29 7.44
CA TYR A 250 -7.96 5.74 6.22
C TYR A 250 -7.93 4.22 6.39
N PRO A 251 -8.34 3.41 5.39
CA PRO A 251 -8.61 2.00 5.66
C PRO A 251 -7.36 1.14 5.79
N TRP A 252 -6.24 1.48 5.15
CA TRP A 252 -5.13 0.53 4.98
C TRP A 252 -3.97 0.71 5.97
N TYR A 253 -3.58 -0.38 6.64
CA TYR A 253 -2.48 -0.43 7.60
C TYR A 253 -1.60 -1.67 7.43
N SER A 254 -0.33 -1.54 7.83
CA SER A 254 0.56 -2.69 8.04
C SER A 254 0.85 -2.89 9.52
N LEU A 255 0.85 -4.14 9.95
CA LEU A 255 1.06 -4.53 11.34
C LEU A 255 2.16 -5.57 11.48
N ILE A 256 2.85 -5.54 12.62
CA ILE A 256 3.71 -6.64 13.09
C ILE A 256 3.16 -7.12 14.43
N ILE A 257 2.94 -8.42 14.54
CA ILE A 257 2.47 -9.07 15.76
C ILE A 257 3.58 -9.99 16.26
N THR A 258 4.00 -9.81 17.50
CA THR A 258 5.10 -10.59 18.09
C THR A 258 4.70 -11.13 19.46
N HIS A 259 4.87 -12.44 19.68
CA HIS A 259 4.71 -13.07 20.99
C HIS A 259 5.55 -14.36 21.11
N GLY A 260 6.35 -14.47 22.17
CA GLY A 260 7.26 -15.61 22.34
C GLY A 260 8.24 -15.72 21.18
N LEU A 261 8.18 -16.83 20.42
CA LEU A 261 8.97 -17.05 19.20
C LEU A 261 8.20 -16.72 17.90
N HIS A 262 6.95 -16.29 18.03
CA HIS A 262 6.09 -15.96 16.91
C HIS A 262 6.29 -14.49 16.52
N GLU A 263 6.49 -14.25 15.24
CA GLU A 263 6.47 -12.93 14.62
C GLU A 263 5.76 -13.06 13.28
N GLU A 264 4.78 -12.20 13.03
CA GLU A 264 4.05 -12.19 11.77
C GLU A 264 3.82 -10.77 11.28
N VAL A 265 4.02 -10.58 9.98
CA VAL A 265 3.71 -9.34 9.26
C VAL A 265 2.35 -9.49 8.61
N LEU A 266 1.45 -8.57 8.95
CA LEU A 266 0.22 -8.30 8.21
C LEU A 266 0.46 -7.07 7.36
N TYR A 267 0.75 -7.24 6.07
CA TYR A 267 1.24 -6.13 5.26
C TYR A 267 0.14 -5.18 4.82
N GLN A 268 -1.08 -5.67 4.62
CA GLN A 268 -2.19 -4.84 4.16
C GLN A 268 -3.50 -5.30 4.81
N GLU A 269 -3.91 -4.58 5.84
CA GLU A 269 -5.15 -4.81 6.59
C GLU A 269 -6.09 -3.62 6.45
N ARG A 270 -7.40 -3.90 6.37
CA ARG A 270 -8.45 -2.88 6.41
C ARG A 270 -8.97 -2.71 7.83
N LEU A 271 -8.71 -1.55 8.42
CA LEU A 271 -9.13 -1.22 9.77
C LEU A 271 -10.03 0.01 9.76
N PHE A 272 -11.23 -0.13 10.33
CA PHE A 272 -12.19 0.95 10.50
C PHE A 272 -12.33 1.31 11.98
N ARG A 273 -12.48 2.60 12.26
CA ARG A 273 -12.71 3.11 13.62
C ARG A 273 -14.01 2.58 14.21
N GLY A 274 -14.03 2.35 15.51
CA GLY A 274 -15.16 1.76 16.23
C GLY A 274 -15.29 0.24 16.04
N THR A 275 -14.39 -0.39 15.28
CA THR A 275 -14.43 -1.83 15.01
C THR A 275 -13.40 -2.60 15.84
N THR A 276 -13.79 -3.81 16.25
CA THR A 276 -12.88 -4.77 16.88
C THR A 276 -12.54 -5.87 15.89
N TYR A 277 -11.25 -6.16 15.74
CA TYR A 277 -10.77 -7.23 14.89
C TYR A 277 -10.03 -8.29 15.69
N VAL A 278 -10.04 -9.51 15.18
CA VAL A 278 -9.36 -10.66 15.75
C VAL A 278 -8.27 -11.13 14.81
N TYR A 279 -7.07 -11.23 15.36
CA TYR A 279 -5.94 -11.90 14.74
C TYR A 279 -5.87 -13.35 15.18
N ARG A 280 -5.65 -14.25 14.21
CA ARG A 280 -5.27 -15.64 14.43
C ARG A 280 -4.04 -15.98 13.59
N PRO A 281 -3.02 -16.63 14.16
CA PRO A 281 -1.86 -17.06 13.40
C PRO A 281 -2.26 -18.14 12.40
N ASP A 282 -1.69 -18.09 11.20
CA ASP A 282 -1.81 -19.16 10.22
C ASP A 282 -0.44 -19.83 10.03
N PRO A 283 -0.23 -21.04 10.55
CA PRO A 283 1.06 -21.72 10.46
C PRO A 283 1.43 -22.13 9.02
N SER A 284 0.49 -22.07 8.07
CA SER A 284 0.74 -22.40 6.66
C SER A 284 1.31 -21.22 5.86
N ILE A 285 1.21 -19.99 6.39
CA ILE A 285 1.72 -18.78 5.75
C ILE A 285 2.77 -18.14 6.65
N THR A 286 4.01 -18.14 6.21
CA THR A 286 5.16 -17.79 7.06
C THR A 286 5.64 -16.35 6.89
N THR A 287 5.11 -15.60 5.92
CA THR A 287 5.55 -14.21 5.63
C THR A 287 4.43 -13.41 4.94
N GLY A 288 4.16 -12.20 5.42
CA GLY A 288 3.38 -11.18 4.72
C GLY A 288 1.96 -11.60 4.36
N ARG A 289 1.03 -11.60 5.33
CA ARG A 289 -0.39 -11.82 5.04
C ARG A 289 -1.12 -10.52 4.70
N PHE A 290 -2.21 -10.66 3.96
CA PHE A 290 -3.09 -9.60 3.49
C PHE A 290 -4.50 -9.94 3.95
N LEU A 291 -5.26 -8.95 4.43
CA LEU A 291 -6.65 -9.11 4.87
C LEU A 291 -6.87 -10.30 5.82
N ALA A 292 -5.95 -10.49 6.76
CA ALA A 292 -5.91 -11.62 7.69
C ALA A 292 -6.77 -11.41 8.94
N LEU A 293 -7.06 -10.16 9.28
CA LEU A 293 -7.89 -9.82 10.42
C LEU A 293 -9.37 -10.05 10.08
N SER A 294 -10.11 -10.66 10.99
CA SER A 294 -11.57 -10.77 10.89
C SER A 294 -12.22 -9.86 11.93
N GLU A 295 -13.37 -9.28 11.63
CA GLU A 295 -14.19 -8.61 12.64
C GLU A 295 -14.58 -9.60 13.76
N GLU A 296 -14.63 -9.14 15.01
CA GLU A 296 -15.05 -9.94 16.18
C GLU A 296 -16.57 -10.13 16.27
#